data_AF-T1AB72-F1
#
_entry.id   AF-T1AB72-F1
#
_cell.length_a   1.000
_cell.length_b   1.000
_cell.length_c   1.000
_cell.angle_alpha   90.00
_cell.angle_beta   90.00
_cell.angle_gamma   90.00
#
_symmetry.space_group_name_H-M   'P 1'
#
loop_
_entity.id
_entity.type
_entity.pdbx_description
1 polymer ?
#
loop_
_entity_poly.entity_id
_entity_poly.type
_entity_poly.pdbx_seq_one_letter_code
_entity_poly.pdbx_strand_id
1 'polypeptide(L)'
;MGNEGSIVQDPSRPRGTGGSEPAPLPSGVLGTKPSGRVHAPELLSGELSGNTVGEPALADPIFSCRSLSVHYGAIQALRDVTLDVGRAQVLACIGPSGCGKSTFLRCLNRMNDTIVGARVTGTIL
;
A
#
# COMPACT_ATOMS: atom_id res chain seq x y z
N MET A 1 17.25 -36.46 4.58
CA MET A 1 18.27 -35.45 4.20
C MET A 1 18.25 -35.29 2.70
N GLY A 2 17.73 -34.17 2.19
CA GLY A 2 17.57 -33.89 0.75
C GLY A 2 16.59 -32.71 0.59
N ASN A 3 16.67 -31.85 -0.41
CA ASN A 3 17.64 -31.64 -1.48
C ASN A 3 17.42 -30.18 -1.92
N GLU A 4 18.48 -29.39 -2.09
CA GLU A 4 18.37 -28.01 -2.58
C GLU A 4 18.05 -28.04 -4.09
N GLY A 5 16.84 -27.61 -4.46
CA GLY A 5 16.40 -27.56 -5.84
C GLY A 5 17.09 -26.43 -6.60
N SER A 6 18.16 -26.75 -7.32
CA SER A 6 18.74 -25.89 -8.34
C SER A 6 17.78 -25.76 -9.53
N ILE A 7 17.43 -24.52 -9.87
CA ILE A 7 16.68 -24.20 -11.08
C ILE A 7 17.61 -24.44 -12.27
N VAL A 8 17.43 -25.55 -12.98
CA VAL A 8 18.04 -25.81 -14.28
C VAL A 8 17.18 -25.07 -15.32
N GLN A 9 17.72 -24.01 -15.91
CA GLN A 9 17.09 -23.31 -17.03
C GLN A 9 17.29 -24.11 -18.32
N ASP A 10 16.20 -24.57 -18.93
CA ASP A 10 16.19 -25.29 -20.21
C ASP A 10 16.52 -24.33 -21.38
N PRO A 11 17.66 -24.53 -22.09
CA PRO A 11 18.11 -23.66 -23.17
C PRO A 11 17.31 -23.78 -24.48
N SER A 12 16.33 -24.70 -24.56
CA SER A 12 15.54 -24.93 -25.77
C SER A 12 14.19 -24.20 -25.80
N ARG A 13 13.79 -23.53 -24.70
CA ARG A 13 12.51 -22.80 -24.64
C ARG A 13 12.63 -21.46 -25.39
N PRO A 14 11.83 -21.21 -26.45
CA PRO A 14 11.88 -19.94 -27.16
C PRO A 14 11.49 -18.79 -26.21
N ARG A 15 12.34 -17.76 -26.14
CA ARG A 15 12.03 -16.50 -25.45
C ARG A 15 10.80 -15.90 -26.11
N GLY A 16 9.71 -15.76 -25.36
CA GLY A 16 8.47 -15.16 -25.86
C GLY A 16 8.74 -13.79 -26.47
N THR A 17 8.59 -13.70 -27.78
CA THR A 17 8.64 -12.47 -28.56
C THR A 17 7.24 -11.86 -28.60
N GLY A 18 7.12 -10.58 -28.23
CA GLY A 18 6.02 -9.73 -28.70
C GLY A 18 4.87 -9.48 -27.73
N GLY A 19 5.15 -8.78 -26.63
CA GLY A 19 4.26 -7.71 -26.18
C GLY A 19 4.99 -6.41 -26.47
N SER A 20 4.38 -5.49 -27.23
CA SER A 20 4.98 -4.18 -27.50
C SER A 20 5.48 -3.55 -26.21
N GLU A 21 6.74 -3.14 -26.18
CA GLU A 21 7.28 -2.29 -25.12
C GLU A 21 6.29 -1.14 -24.89
N PRO A 22 5.77 -0.93 -23.67
CA PRO A 22 4.87 0.18 -23.42
C PRO A 22 5.59 1.46 -23.85
N ALA A 23 4.90 2.28 -24.66
CA ALA A 23 5.48 3.50 -25.21
C ALA A 23 6.16 4.30 -24.09
N PRO A 24 7.41 4.78 -24.31
CA PRO A 24 8.10 5.56 -23.31
C PRO A 24 7.20 6.73 -22.91
N LEU A 25 6.96 6.85 -21.60
CA LEU A 25 6.20 7.97 -21.05
C LEU A 25 6.79 9.27 -21.63
N PRO A 26 5.96 10.22 -22.09
CA PRO A 26 6.46 11.44 -22.70
C PRO A 26 7.43 12.12 -21.73
N SER A 27 8.68 12.28 -22.19
CA SER A 27 9.74 13.01 -21.49
C SER A 27 9.31 14.47 -21.34
N GLY A 28 8.51 14.76 -20.31
CA GLY A 28 7.89 16.07 -20.14
C GLY A 28 6.75 16.17 -19.12
N VAL A 29 6.19 15.06 -18.61
CA VAL A 29 5.06 15.13 -17.63
C VAL A 29 5.41 14.53 -16.25
N LEU A 30 6.70 14.30 -15.97
CA LEU A 30 7.21 13.97 -14.62
C LEU A 30 7.98 15.16 -14.01
N GLY A 31 7.44 16.36 -14.25
CA GLY A 31 8.14 17.64 -14.03
C GLY A 31 7.53 18.55 -12.96
N THR A 32 6.41 18.20 -12.33
CA THR A 32 6.05 18.84 -11.06
C THR A 32 6.47 17.90 -9.95
N LYS A 33 7.71 18.03 -9.47
CA LYS A 33 7.94 17.77 -8.04
C LYS A 33 6.76 18.42 -7.32
N PRO A 34 6.00 17.74 -6.44
CA PRO A 34 5.18 18.45 -5.49
C PRO A 34 6.16 19.21 -4.59
N SER A 35 6.62 20.37 -5.07
CA SER A 35 7.41 21.34 -4.32
C SER A 35 6.53 22.11 -3.36
N GLY A 36 5.23 21.77 -3.28
CA GLY A 36 4.41 22.09 -2.14
C GLY A 36 5.06 21.45 -0.93
N ARG A 37 5.69 22.28 -0.10
CA ARG A 37 6.02 21.98 1.29
C ARG A 37 4.85 21.18 1.84
N VAL A 38 5.04 19.89 2.16
CA VAL A 38 4.03 19.14 2.90
C VAL A 38 3.97 19.84 4.23
N HIS A 39 2.93 20.65 4.44
CA HIS A 39 2.70 21.28 5.72
C HIS A 39 2.27 20.13 6.65
N ALA A 40 3.26 19.54 7.32
CA ALA A 40 3.00 18.70 8.47
C ALA A 40 2.17 19.56 9.43
N PRO A 41 0.90 19.24 9.69
CA PRO A 41 0.10 20.06 10.58
C PRO A 41 0.82 20.15 11.92
N GLU A 42 0.77 21.34 12.53
CA GLU A 42 1.44 21.65 13.80
C GLU A 42 1.09 20.63 14.91
N LEU A 43 -0.09 20.00 14.78
CA LEU A 43 -0.59 18.85 15.55
C LEU A 43 0.35 17.62 15.61
N LEU A 44 1.24 17.41 14.63
CA LEU A 44 2.21 16.30 14.65
C LEU A 44 3.38 16.53 15.62
N SER A 45 3.46 17.73 16.23
CA SER A 45 4.56 18.14 17.11
C SER A 45 4.33 17.79 18.59
N GLY A 46 3.16 17.27 18.94
CA GLY A 46 2.81 16.83 20.29
C GLY A 46 2.84 15.32 20.47
N GLU A 47 2.77 14.86 21.73
CA GLU A 47 2.52 13.45 22.06
C GLU A 47 1.23 12.98 21.35
N LEU A 48 1.35 12.01 20.45
CA LEU A 48 0.22 11.42 19.74
C LEU A 48 -0.68 10.74 20.78
N SER A 49 -1.84 11.34 21.07
CA SER A 49 -2.76 10.92 22.14
C SER A 49 -3.42 9.55 21.93
N GLY A 50 -2.99 8.78 20.93
CA GLY A 50 -3.61 7.52 20.49
C GLY A 50 -4.92 7.73 19.71
N ASN A 51 -5.49 8.93 19.74
CA ASN A 51 -6.69 9.27 19.00
C ASN A 51 -6.35 9.75 17.58
N THR A 52 -7.20 9.43 16.61
CA THR A 52 -7.08 9.92 15.25
C THR A 52 -7.29 11.44 15.22
N VAL A 53 -6.30 12.16 14.68
CA VAL A 53 -6.40 13.61 14.44
C VAL A 53 -6.98 13.88 13.05
N GLY A 54 -7.93 14.81 12.96
CA GLY A 54 -8.64 15.15 11.73
C GLY A 54 -9.93 14.34 11.52
N GLU A 55 -10.63 14.62 10.42
CA GLU A 55 -11.84 13.89 10.01
C GLU A 55 -11.45 12.69 9.13
N PRO A 56 -11.62 11.44 9.61
CA PRO A 56 -11.25 10.26 8.83
C PRO A 56 -12.31 9.90 7.77
N ALA A 57 -13.49 10.53 7.82
CA ALA A 57 -14.59 10.31 6.89
C ALA A 57 -14.76 11.52 5.95
N LEU A 58 -14.87 11.27 4.65
CA LEU A 58 -15.07 12.28 3.62
C LEU A 58 -16.43 12.08 2.95
N ALA A 59 -17.02 13.15 2.42
CA ALA A 59 -18.33 13.10 1.77
C ALA A 59 -18.32 12.40 0.39
N ASP A 60 -17.23 12.55 -0.38
CA ASP A 60 -17.03 11.90 -1.69
C ASP A 60 -15.61 11.30 -1.77
N PRO A 61 -15.34 10.18 -1.08
CA PRO A 61 -14.05 9.51 -1.13
C PRO A 61 -13.86 8.73 -2.43
N ILE A 62 -12.63 8.71 -2.95
CA ILE A 62 -12.24 7.80 -4.06
C ILE A 62 -11.77 6.45 -3.56
N PHE A 63 -11.38 6.36 -2.30
CA PHE A 63 -11.09 5.12 -1.59
C PHE A 63 -11.62 5.23 -0.17
N SER A 64 -12.32 4.21 0.28
CA SER A 64 -12.85 4.13 1.64
C SER A 64 -12.49 2.80 2.29
N CYS A 65 -11.79 2.87 3.41
CA CYS A 65 -11.50 1.73 4.28
C CYS A 65 -12.36 1.82 5.55
N ARG A 66 -13.04 0.73 5.92
CA ARG A 66 -13.79 0.65 7.18
C ARG A 66 -13.38 -0.60 7.96
N SER A 67 -12.96 -0.36 9.20
CA SER A 67 -12.55 -1.39 10.16
C SER A 67 -11.61 -2.45 9.60
N LEU A 68 -10.64 -1.98 8.78
CA LEU A 68 -9.70 -2.84 8.10
C LEU A 68 -8.74 -3.46 9.12
N SER A 69 -8.77 -4.79 9.23
CA SER A 69 -7.82 -5.56 10.02
C SER A 69 -7.14 -6.61 9.17
N VAL A 70 -5.85 -6.80 9.41
CA VAL A 70 -5.02 -7.69 8.61
C VAL A 70 -4.16 -8.56 9.50
N HIS A 71 -4.23 -9.86 9.27
CA HIS A 71 -3.48 -10.87 10.01
C HIS A 71 -2.60 -11.67 9.05
N TYR A 72 -1.41 -12.00 9.51
CA TYR A 72 -0.52 -12.99 8.89
C TYR A 72 -0.30 -14.11 9.91
N GLY A 73 -1.04 -15.22 9.76
CA GLY A 73 -1.10 -16.26 10.78
C GLY A 73 -1.55 -15.70 12.13
N ALA A 74 -0.73 -15.85 13.18
CA ALA A 74 -1.03 -15.36 14.53
C ALA A 74 -0.74 -13.85 14.72
N ILE A 75 -0.03 -13.20 13.80
CA ILE A 75 0.39 -11.80 13.94
C ILE A 75 -0.65 -10.88 13.32
N GLN A 76 -1.20 -9.96 14.12
CA GLN A 76 -2.07 -8.90 13.61
C GLN A 76 -1.24 -7.67 13.20
N ALA A 77 -1.15 -7.44 11.89
CA ALA A 77 -0.37 -6.36 11.30
C ALA A 77 -1.13 -5.02 11.27
N LEU A 78 -2.45 -5.06 11.05
CA LEU A 78 -3.32 -3.88 11.11
C LEU A 78 -4.51 -4.15 12.04
N ARG A 79 -4.86 -3.13 12.83
CA ARG A 79 -5.92 -3.14 13.83
C ARG A 79 -6.92 -2.04 13.52
N ASP A 80 -8.11 -2.42 13.07
CA ASP A 80 -9.29 -1.56 12.96
C ASP A 80 -9.04 -0.21 12.26
N VAL A 81 -8.42 -0.25 11.08
CA VAL A 81 -8.07 0.96 10.34
C VAL A 81 -9.30 1.46 9.57
N THR A 82 -9.71 2.70 9.86
CA THR A 82 -10.76 3.42 9.14
C THR A 82 -10.19 4.73 8.60
N LEU A 83 -10.28 4.91 7.27
CA LEU A 83 -9.74 6.07 6.58
C LEU A 83 -10.42 6.24 5.22
N ASP A 84 -10.71 7.49 4.87
CA ASP A 84 -11.07 7.91 3.53
C ASP A 84 -9.93 8.65 2.83
N VAL A 85 -9.82 8.42 1.52
CA VAL A 85 -8.93 9.17 0.63
C VAL A 85 -9.78 9.89 -0.40
N GLY A 86 -9.69 11.21 -0.43
CA GLY A 86 -10.39 12.09 -1.36
C GLY A 86 -9.68 12.25 -2.71
N ARG A 87 -10.39 12.85 -3.67
CA ARG A 87 -9.83 13.17 -5.00
C ARG A 87 -8.59 14.06 -4.87
N ALA A 88 -7.54 13.73 -5.63
CA ALA A 88 -6.27 14.46 -5.66
C ALA A 88 -5.57 14.61 -4.29
N GLN A 89 -5.93 13.79 -3.30
CA GLN A 89 -5.29 13.79 -2.00
C GLN A 89 -3.97 13.02 -2.03
N VAL A 90 -2.93 13.59 -1.42
CA VAL A 90 -1.65 12.90 -1.20
C VAL A 90 -1.62 12.39 0.23
N LEU A 91 -1.60 11.06 0.40
CA LEU A 91 -1.52 10.40 1.70
C LEU A 91 -0.07 9.97 1.99
N ALA A 92 0.43 10.30 3.19
CA ALA A 92 1.71 9.84 3.69
C ALA A 92 1.52 8.92 4.90
N CYS A 93 2.05 7.69 4.83
CA CYS A 93 2.08 6.78 5.98
C CYS A 93 3.46 6.83 6.65
N ILE A 94 3.51 7.33 7.89
CA ILE A 94 4.76 7.50 8.67
C ILE A 94 4.69 6.62 9.92
N GLY A 95 5.83 6.03 10.31
CA GLY A 95 5.95 5.22 11.53
C GLY A 95 7.16 4.29 11.50
N PRO A 96 7.52 3.67 12.64
CA PRO A 96 8.69 2.79 12.77
C PRO A 96 8.62 1.56 11.86
N SER A 97 9.73 0.84 11.68
CA SER A 97 9.69 -0.41 10.91
C SER A 97 8.72 -1.42 11.56
N GLY A 98 8.06 -2.25 10.74
CA GLY A 98 7.13 -3.26 11.23
C GLY A 98 5.75 -2.76 11.69
N CYS A 99 5.46 -1.45 11.70
CA CYS A 99 4.16 -0.93 12.15
C CYS A 99 2.97 -1.15 11.18
N GLY A 100 3.17 -1.85 10.05
CA GLY A 100 2.09 -2.20 9.12
C GLY A 100 1.91 -1.29 7.89
N LYS A 101 2.75 -0.26 7.69
CA LYS A 101 2.65 0.66 6.52
C LYS A 101 2.52 -0.06 5.17
N SER A 102 3.48 -0.94 4.86
CA SER A 102 3.46 -1.68 3.59
C SER A 102 2.29 -2.66 3.52
N THR A 103 1.84 -3.21 4.65
CA THR A 103 0.65 -4.06 4.72
C THR A 103 -0.60 -3.29 4.33
N PHE A 104 -0.74 -2.05 4.82
CA PHE A 104 -1.87 -1.17 4.46
C PHE A 104 -1.88 -0.87 2.97
N LEU A 105 -0.75 -0.43 2.40
CA LEU A 105 -0.65 -0.16 0.96
C LEU A 105 -0.92 -1.40 0.09
N ARG A 106 -0.48 -2.58 0.52
CA ARG A 106 -0.79 -3.84 -0.18
C ARG A 106 -2.28 -4.17 -0.16
N CYS A 107 -2.97 -3.86 0.93
CA CYS A 107 -4.42 -4.07 1.02
C CYS A 107 -5.18 -3.15 0.08
N LEU A 108 -4.80 -1.89 -0.03
CA LEU A 108 -5.40 -0.95 -0.99
C LEU A 108 -5.26 -1.45 -2.44
N ASN A 109 -4.10 -2.03 -2.77
CA ASN A 109 -3.85 -2.63 -4.08
C ASN A 109 -4.41 -4.07 -4.22
N ARG A 110 -5.17 -4.57 -3.23
CA ARG A 110 -5.67 -5.96 -3.14
C ARG A 110 -4.61 -7.06 -3.29
N MET A 111 -3.34 -6.74 -3.09
CA MET A 111 -2.23 -7.70 -3.21
C MET A 111 -2.18 -8.70 -2.06
N ASN A 112 -2.85 -8.42 -0.95
CA ASN A 112 -2.90 -9.34 0.18
C ASN A 112 -3.70 -10.62 -0.12
N ASP A 113 -4.63 -10.58 -1.09
CA ASP A 113 -5.50 -11.70 -1.46
C ASP A 113 -4.68 -12.91 -2.00
N THR A 114 -3.46 -12.66 -2.49
CA THR A 114 -2.57 -13.70 -3.04
C THR A 114 -1.52 -14.22 -2.07
N ILE A 115 -1.45 -13.66 -0.86
CA ILE A 115 -0.47 -14.06 0.16
C ILE A 115 -1.05 -15.20 0.99
N VAL A 116 -0.42 -16.38 0.94
CA VAL A 116 -0.83 -17.54 1.74
C VAL A 116 -0.78 -17.20 3.24
N GLY A 117 -1.88 -17.45 3.94
CA GLY A 117 -2.01 -17.18 5.38
C GLY A 117 -2.28 -15.72 5.73
N ALA A 118 -2.44 -14.85 4.74
CA ALA A 118 -2.99 -13.51 4.95
C ALA A 118 -4.51 -13.59 5.11
N ARG A 119 -5.02 -12.95 6.15
CA ARG A 119 -6.46 -12.75 6.36
C ARG A 119 -6.73 -11.26 6.44
N VAL A 120 -7.65 -10.79 5.61
CA VAL A 120 -8.11 -9.40 5.61
C VAL A 120 -9.59 -9.40 6.02
N THR A 121 -9.96 -8.53 6.95
CA THR A 121 -11.35 -8.31 7.37
C THR A 121 -11.67 -6.81 7.33
N GLY A 122 -12.95 -6.47 7.21
CA GLY A 122 -13.41 -5.10 6.97
C GLY A 122 -13.77 -4.88 5.50
N THR A 123 -13.95 -3.63 5.10
CA THR A 123 -14.34 -3.29 3.72
C THR A 123 -13.40 -2.27 3.12
N ILE A 124 -13.08 -2.46 1.84
CA ILE A 124 -12.36 -1.51 0.99
C ILE A 124 -13.24 -1.25 -0.24
N LEU A 125 -13.63 0.01 -0.44
CA LEU A 125 -14.49 0.49 -1.53
C LEU A 125 -13.76 1.54 -2.36
#